data_AF-H1M075-F1
#
_entry.id   AF-H1M075-F1
#
_cell.length_a   1.000
_cell.length_b   1.000
_cell.length_c   1.000
_cell.angle_alpha   90.00
_cell.angle_beta   90.00
_cell.angle_gamma   90.00
#
_symmetry.space_group_name_H-M   'P 1'
#
loop_
_entity.id
_entity.type
_entity.pdbx_description
1 polymer ?
#
loop_
_entity_poly.entity_id
_entity_poly.type
_entity_poly.pdbx_seq_one_letter_code
_entity_poly.pdbx_strand_id
1 'polypeptide(L)'
;MKSIILLAMSTLNANVFSGKPGDTFSVYGDAKKIENCKSQLEPVVRCFLSDSECANEVEILMLCTRQTLEIATDFNGNKFKDEYGNDIDNISAVTFLMDRIDKCDEKHGKEITYKAFPLYREGEERILPEIDCNKVLPNVQGIEKSNSPEYAIAYEKAFQPDYISGMREAIQSIRNTVKENMQKDKDFKTPFYIVTHGGPRDVMLSLNAVVSLLDEEGIIPTKICGTNLATKMIDDQRASFDIFRFVSGMQDFLNVGSVDTLQNYYKESVYLYSSDKEDAEEFNKKLLDAMNKVSIGVQYSNPESYISGLDDLKKVLDTDVDDKFEKTSLGIFKDTIKKDFGVLLDPEKRTEVDMVERCINKKQYQQALTFLESAFPEFYRKNNIISFSSVPENNIDKFNDFFKKHIHLKNRDQSPNKIIEKFFAELEEGDESKEVLKDSDEWKGNLEEELKKHLEYMEKVNSSNGSDSKIAIGPIYSFTTDILPVFKMHKVLKEIRNIFSHGKVENRPNITKLDKYMRAYLKALRNLVEKSKVEKF
;
A
#
# COMPACT_ATOMS: atom_id res chain seq x y z
N MET A 1 -27.75 6.52 -20.20
CA MET A 1 -26.67 6.01 -19.31
C MET A 1 -25.46 5.80 -20.19
N LYS A 2 -24.26 6.06 -19.67
CA LYS A 2 -23.04 6.09 -20.49
C LYS A 2 -22.08 4.95 -20.16
N SER A 3 -21.41 4.42 -21.18
CA SER A 3 -20.21 3.58 -21.05
C SER A 3 -18.96 4.38 -21.36
N ILE A 4 -17.83 3.92 -20.84
CA ILE A 4 -16.53 4.57 -20.99
C ILE A 4 -15.56 3.59 -21.65
N ILE A 5 -14.85 4.02 -22.69
CA ILE A 5 -13.72 3.29 -23.27
C ILE A 5 -12.48 4.18 -23.16
N LEU A 6 -11.49 3.76 -22.39
CA LEU A 6 -10.20 4.46 -22.27
C LEU A 6 -9.15 3.74 -23.11
N LEU A 7 -8.39 4.51 -23.90
CA LEU A 7 -7.30 4.00 -24.71
C LEU A 7 -6.17 5.00 -24.81
N ALA A 8 -4.98 4.52 -25.17
CA ALA A 8 -3.92 5.40 -25.64
C ALA A 8 -3.79 5.34 -27.16
N MET A 9 -3.64 6.51 -27.76
CA MET A 9 -3.53 6.61 -29.20
C MET A 9 -2.16 6.14 -29.70
N SER A 10 -2.20 5.34 -30.77
CA SER A 10 -1.03 4.99 -31.57
C SER A 10 -0.79 6.02 -32.67
N THR A 11 0.42 6.06 -33.22
CA THR A 11 0.65 6.71 -34.51
C THR A 11 0.16 5.81 -35.66
N LEU A 12 -0.13 6.42 -36.82
CA LEU A 12 -0.55 5.66 -38.01
C LEU A 12 0.64 5.11 -38.78
N ASN A 13 0.41 3.99 -39.45
CA ASN A 13 1.32 3.39 -40.41
C ASN A 13 0.74 3.53 -41.83
N ALA A 14 1.58 3.76 -42.85
CA ALA A 14 1.17 3.84 -44.25
C ALA A 14 0.29 2.66 -44.72
N ASN A 15 0.52 1.46 -44.17
CA ASN A 15 -0.20 0.24 -44.55
C ASN A 15 -1.71 0.33 -44.35
N VAL A 16 -2.20 1.17 -43.43
CA VAL A 16 -3.64 1.32 -43.17
C VAL A 16 -4.39 1.91 -44.38
N PHE A 17 -3.67 2.63 -45.23
CA PHE A 17 -4.20 3.26 -46.45
C PHE A 17 -4.02 2.40 -47.70
N SER A 18 -3.43 1.21 -47.56
CA SER A 18 -3.42 0.26 -48.66
C SER A 18 -4.86 -0.15 -49.00
N GLY A 19 -5.14 -0.33 -50.30
CA GLY A 19 -6.41 -0.89 -50.79
C GLY A 19 -6.68 -2.33 -50.35
N LYS A 20 -5.77 -2.92 -49.57
CA LYS A 20 -5.91 -4.28 -49.05
C LYS A 20 -6.99 -4.31 -47.95
N PRO A 21 -7.72 -5.43 -47.84
CA PRO A 21 -8.59 -5.69 -46.71
C PRO A 21 -7.82 -5.60 -45.39
N GLY A 22 -8.47 -5.10 -44.34
CA GLY A 22 -7.95 -5.14 -42.98
C GLY A 22 -7.91 -6.57 -42.42
N ASP A 23 -7.26 -6.72 -41.28
CA ASP A 23 -7.15 -8.00 -40.57
C ASP A 23 -8.46 -8.39 -39.88
N THR A 24 -8.68 -9.69 -39.70
CA THR A 24 -9.77 -10.22 -38.87
C THR A 24 -9.22 -10.72 -37.55
N PHE A 25 -9.85 -10.31 -36.44
CA PHE A 25 -9.47 -10.71 -35.08
C PHE A 25 -10.56 -11.56 -34.42
N SER A 26 -10.15 -12.62 -33.73
CA SER A 26 -11.07 -13.47 -32.95
C SER A 26 -11.00 -13.09 -31.47
N VAL A 27 -12.12 -13.14 -30.76
CA VAL A 27 -12.16 -12.85 -29.32
C VAL A 27 -11.84 -14.13 -28.54
N TYR A 28 -10.89 -14.09 -27.60
CA TYR A 28 -10.54 -15.27 -26.81
C TYR A 28 -11.74 -15.77 -26.00
N GLY A 29 -12.05 -17.07 -26.14
CA GLY A 29 -13.18 -17.70 -25.43
C GLY A 29 -14.56 -17.37 -25.98
N ASP A 30 -14.65 -16.68 -27.13
CA ASP A 30 -15.90 -16.30 -27.79
C ASP A 30 -15.84 -16.68 -29.29
N ALA A 31 -16.97 -17.06 -29.87
CA ALA A 31 -17.08 -17.35 -31.31
C ALA A 31 -17.04 -16.07 -32.17
N LYS A 32 -17.16 -14.90 -31.53
CA LYS A 32 -17.19 -13.60 -32.20
C LYS A 32 -15.87 -13.25 -32.89
N LYS A 33 -15.99 -12.65 -34.08
CA LYS A 33 -14.90 -12.11 -34.88
C LYS A 33 -15.16 -10.66 -35.23
N ILE A 34 -14.10 -9.86 -35.24
CA ILE A 34 -14.09 -8.47 -35.68
C ILE A 34 -13.32 -8.40 -36.99
N GLU A 35 -14.04 -8.18 -38.09
CA GLU A 35 -13.47 -8.25 -39.44
C GLU A 35 -12.99 -6.89 -39.94
N ASN A 36 -12.04 -6.92 -40.89
CA ASN A 36 -11.58 -5.75 -41.64
C ASN A 36 -11.01 -4.62 -40.75
N CYS A 37 -10.24 -4.96 -39.72
CA CYS A 37 -9.56 -3.99 -38.86
C CYS A 37 -8.28 -3.48 -39.52
N LYS A 38 -8.14 -2.16 -39.64
CA LYS A 38 -6.99 -1.50 -40.27
C LYS A 38 -6.01 -0.91 -39.26
N SER A 39 -6.39 -0.77 -38.00
CA SER A 39 -5.49 -0.33 -36.91
C SER A 39 -5.47 -1.29 -35.74
N GLN A 40 -4.47 -1.16 -34.87
CA GLN A 40 -4.30 -2.04 -33.70
C GLN A 40 -5.36 -1.81 -32.60
N LEU A 41 -5.93 -0.60 -32.55
CA LEU A 41 -6.92 -0.19 -31.54
C LEU A 41 -8.34 -0.63 -31.92
N GLU A 42 -8.63 -0.65 -33.23
CA GLU A 42 -9.95 -0.90 -33.79
C GLU A 42 -10.60 -2.22 -33.30
N PRO A 43 -9.90 -3.38 -33.26
CA PRO A 43 -10.51 -4.65 -32.88
C PRO A 43 -11.10 -4.61 -31.47
N VAL A 44 -10.36 -4.05 -30.51
CA VAL A 44 -10.76 -4.03 -29.10
C VAL A 44 -11.90 -3.05 -28.87
N VAL A 45 -11.82 -1.84 -29.44
CA VAL A 45 -12.90 -0.85 -29.31
C VAL A 45 -14.21 -1.42 -29.87
N ARG A 46 -14.17 -2.01 -31.07
CA ARG A 46 -15.34 -2.65 -31.70
C ARG A 46 -15.84 -3.84 -30.89
N CYS A 47 -14.94 -4.61 -30.28
CA CYS A 47 -15.30 -5.68 -29.36
C CYS A 47 -16.13 -5.14 -28.19
N PHE A 48 -15.67 -4.09 -27.52
CA PHE A 48 -16.39 -3.44 -26.41
C PHE A 48 -17.73 -2.82 -26.84
N LEU A 49 -17.81 -2.23 -28.04
CA LEU A 49 -19.07 -1.69 -28.56
C LEU A 49 -20.15 -2.75 -28.78
N SER A 50 -19.78 -4.01 -28.96
CA SER A 50 -20.77 -5.10 -29.06
C SER A 50 -21.00 -5.84 -27.73
N ASP A 51 -20.33 -5.42 -26.66
CA ASP A 51 -20.51 -6.03 -25.36
C ASP A 51 -21.93 -5.75 -24.84
N SER A 52 -22.58 -6.76 -24.25
CA SER A 52 -23.95 -6.63 -23.77
C SER A 52 -24.10 -5.67 -22.60
N GLU A 53 -23.03 -5.43 -21.83
CA GLU A 53 -23.01 -4.43 -20.77
C GLU A 53 -22.77 -3.01 -21.31
N CYS A 54 -22.35 -2.86 -22.57
CA CYS A 54 -22.04 -1.56 -23.17
C CYS A 54 -23.33 -0.79 -23.47
N ALA A 55 -23.47 0.39 -22.86
CA ALA A 55 -24.62 1.26 -22.97
C ALA A 55 -24.72 1.90 -24.37
N ASN A 56 -25.88 2.50 -24.65
CA ASN A 56 -26.16 3.15 -25.94
C ASN A 56 -25.39 4.46 -26.14
N GLU A 57 -25.06 5.16 -25.06
CA GLU A 57 -24.18 6.33 -25.09
C GLU A 57 -22.77 5.88 -24.68
N VAL A 58 -21.74 6.18 -25.49
CA VAL A 58 -20.37 5.74 -25.24
C VAL A 58 -19.42 6.94 -25.31
N GLU A 59 -18.61 7.13 -24.26
CA GLU A 59 -17.51 8.08 -24.26
C GLU A 59 -16.18 7.35 -24.54
N ILE A 60 -15.54 7.67 -25.65
CA ILE A 60 -14.20 7.19 -25.99
C ILE A 60 -13.18 8.25 -25.58
N LEU A 61 -12.39 7.91 -24.57
CA LEU A 61 -11.38 8.74 -23.95
C LEU A 61 -9.99 8.34 -24.47
N MET A 62 -9.31 9.27 -25.12
CA MET A 62 -8.07 9.02 -25.85
C MET A 62 -6.92 9.79 -25.22
N LEU A 63 -5.91 9.08 -24.69
CA LEU A 63 -4.66 9.69 -24.26
C LEU A 63 -3.76 9.92 -25.49
N CYS A 64 -3.46 11.18 -25.78
CA CYS A 64 -2.86 11.59 -27.05
C CYS A 64 -1.50 12.27 -26.86
N THR A 65 -0.48 11.80 -27.58
CA THR A 65 0.75 12.59 -27.79
C THR A 65 0.54 13.60 -28.92
N ARG A 66 1.39 14.62 -29.01
CA ARG A 66 1.33 15.60 -30.10
C ARG A 66 1.34 14.93 -31.48
N GLN A 67 2.15 13.89 -31.69
CA GLN A 67 2.24 13.19 -32.99
C GLN A 67 0.93 12.49 -33.39
N THR A 68 0.14 12.00 -32.43
CA THR A 68 -1.13 11.29 -32.73
C THR A 68 -2.23 12.21 -33.27
N LEU A 69 -2.07 13.52 -33.06
CA LEU A 69 -2.97 14.58 -33.50
C LEU A 69 -2.50 15.25 -34.81
N GLU A 70 -1.25 15.01 -35.21
CA GLU A 70 -0.67 15.59 -36.42
C GLU A 70 -1.16 14.91 -37.70
N ILE A 71 -1.01 15.61 -38.82
CA ILE A 71 -1.06 15.00 -40.16
C ILE A 71 -0.13 13.78 -40.20
N ALA A 72 -0.68 12.67 -40.65
CA ALA A 72 0.00 11.39 -40.74
C ALA A 72 1.06 11.42 -41.86
N THR A 73 2.32 11.20 -41.46
CA THR A 73 3.47 11.16 -42.36
C THR A 73 4.35 9.96 -42.05
N ASP A 74 5.23 9.61 -42.98
CA ASP A 74 6.36 8.74 -42.69
C ASP A 74 7.36 9.39 -41.72
N PHE A 75 8.40 8.63 -41.38
CA PHE A 75 9.49 9.06 -40.49
C PHE A 75 10.39 10.16 -41.09
N ASN A 76 10.27 10.45 -42.38
CA ASN A 76 10.96 11.54 -43.06
C ASN A 76 10.06 12.77 -43.29
N GLY A 77 8.82 12.75 -42.79
CA GLY A 77 7.85 13.83 -42.97
C GLY A 77 7.10 13.81 -44.31
N ASN A 78 7.25 12.77 -45.14
CA ASN A 78 6.47 12.64 -46.36
C ASN A 78 5.05 12.17 -46.05
N LYS A 79 4.05 12.74 -46.72
CA LYS A 79 2.65 12.30 -46.58
C LYS A 79 2.50 10.84 -47.00
N PHE A 80 1.62 10.14 -46.31
CA PHE A 80 1.20 8.82 -46.77
C PHE A 80 0.40 8.93 -48.07
N LYS A 81 0.40 7.84 -48.85
CA LYS A 81 -0.29 7.76 -50.12
C LYS A 81 -1.45 6.78 -50.07
N ASP A 82 -2.51 7.08 -50.79
CA ASP A 82 -3.63 6.17 -51.00
C ASP A 82 -3.26 5.05 -52.00
N GLU A 83 -4.23 4.16 -52.27
CA GLU A 83 -4.04 3.06 -53.23
C GLU A 83 -3.82 3.51 -54.68
N TYR A 84 -4.14 4.77 -55.01
CA TYR A 84 -3.95 5.38 -56.32
C TYR A 84 -2.67 6.22 -56.41
N GLY A 85 -1.92 6.34 -55.31
CA GLY A 85 -0.67 7.09 -55.22
C GLY A 85 -0.83 8.58 -54.93
N ASN A 86 -2.04 9.04 -54.56
CA ASN A 86 -2.29 10.43 -54.16
C ASN A 86 -1.91 10.64 -52.69
N ASP A 87 -1.44 11.84 -52.38
CA ASP A 87 -1.12 12.23 -51.01
C ASP A 87 -2.38 12.29 -50.15
N ILE A 88 -2.26 11.77 -48.94
CA ILE A 88 -3.32 11.79 -47.94
C ILE A 88 -3.18 13.05 -47.11
N ASP A 89 -4.18 13.90 -47.22
CA ASP A 89 -4.27 15.17 -46.51
C ASP A 89 -5.26 15.11 -45.35
N ASN A 90 -4.98 15.88 -44.30
CA ASN A 90 -5.88 16.12 -43.18
C ASN A 90 -6.38 14.84 -42.47
N ILE A 91 -5.51 13.85 -42.33
CA ILE A 91 -5.77 12.66 -41.50
C ILE A 91 -4.72 12.58 -40.39
N SER A 92 -5.18 12.47 -39.14
CA SER A 92 -4.37 12.11 -37.98
C SER A 92 -4.73 10.71 -37.50
N ALA A 93 -4.00 10.18 -36.52
CA ALA A 93 -4.36 8.90 -35.92
C ALA A 93 -5.72 8.94 -35.24
N VAL A 94 -6.04 10.07 -34.59
CA VAL A 94 -7.33 10.29 -33.92
C VAL A 94 -8.47 10.34 -34.94
N THR A 95 -8.37 11.18 -35.98
CA THR A 95 -9.45 11.30 -36.97
C THR A 95 -9.65 10.01 -37.76
N PHE A 96 -8.56 9.28 -38.04
CA PHE A 96 -8.65 7.95 -38.66
C PHE A 96 -9.40 6.96 -37.77
N LEU A 97 -9.06 6.85 -36.48
CA LEU A 97 -9.75 5.94 -35.58
C LEU A 97 -11.23 6.28 -35.45
N MET A 98 -11.56 7.56 -35.29
CA MET A 98 -12.95 8.04 -35.23
C MET A 98 -13.75 7.61 -36.46
N ASP A 99 -13.22 7.84 -37.66
CA ASP A 99 -13.89 7.45 -38.92
C ASP A 99 -14.14 5.94 -38.99
N ARG A 100 -13.16 5.15 -38.57
CA ARG A 100 -13.25 3.68 -38.54
C ARG A 100 -14.31 3.19 -37.56
N ILE A 101 -14.35 3.76 -36.35
CA ILE A 101 -15.32 3.38 -35.32
C ILE A 101 -16.73 3.87 -35.68
N ASP A 102 -16.87 5.05 -36.29
CA ASP A 102 -18.17 5.59 -36.65
C ASP A 102 -18.87 4.82 -37.78
N LYS A 103 -18.07 4.16 -38.63
CA LYS A 103 -18.55 3.35 -39.76
C LYS A 103 -18.56 1.84 -39.49
N CYS A 104 -18.19 1.38 -38.30
CA CYS A 104 -18.15 -0.04 -38.02
C CYS A 104 -19.56 -0.61 -37.73
N ASP A 105 -19.75 -1.88 -38.04
CA ASP A 105 -21.02 -2.58 -37.81
C ASP A 105 -21.33 -2.68 -36.31
N GLU A 106 -20.27 -2.86 -35.49
CA GLU A 106 -20.35 -3.04 -34.04
C GLU A 106 -20.89 -1.81 -33.31
N LYS A 107 -20.90 -0.63 -33.93
CA LYS A 107 -21.53 0.57 -33.38
C LYS A 107 -23.02 0.37 -33.14
N HIS A 108 -23.73 -0.41 -33.98
CA HIS A 108 -25.16 -0.75 -33.80
C HIS A 108 -26.06 0.43 -33.37
N GLY A 109 -25.85 1.63 -33.93
CA GLY A 109 -26.63 2.83 -33.62
C GLY A 109 -26.30 3.51 -32.28
N LYS A 110 -25.25 3.09 -31.58
CA LYS A 110 -24.74 3.76 -30.37
C LYS A 110 -24.27 5.18 -30.68
N GLU A 111 -24.54 6.11 -29.76
CA GLU A 111 -24.05 7.48 -29.81
C GLU A 111 -22.66 7.54 -29.18
N ILE A 112 -21.66 7.97 -29.96
CA ILE A 112 -20.26 7.98 -29.52
C ILE A 112 -19.79 9.42 -29.40
N THR A 113 -19.25 9.77 -28.22
CA THR A 113 -18.55 11.03 -27.98
C THR A 113 -17.06 10.76 -27.82
N TYR A 114 -16.22 11.51 -28.54
CA TYR A 114 -14.77 11.37 -28.50
C TYR A 114 -14.14 12.52 -27.71
N LYS A 115 -13.28 12.21 -26.74
CA LYS A 115 -12.50 13.19 -25.97
C LYS A 115 -11.03 12.81 -26.04
N ALA A 116 -10.18 13.76 -26.40
CA ALA A 116 -8.73 13.60 -26.42
C ALA A 116 -8.09 14.39 -25.28
N PHE A 117 -7.16 13.75 -24.58
CA PHE A 117 -6.44 14.31 -23.45
C PHE A 117 -4.95 14.44 -23.82
N PRO A 118 -4.38 15.64 -23.78
CA PRO A 118 -2.98 15.86 -24.14
C PRO A 118 -2.03 15.25 -23.11
N LEU A 119 -1.00 14.56 -23.59
CA LEU A 119 0.12 14.07 -22.77
C LEU A 119 1.36 14.93 -22.92
N TYR A 120 1.19 16.18 -23.36
CA TYR A 120 2.28 17.10 -23.64
C TYR A 120 1.84 18.54 -23.35
N ARG A 121 2.83 19.41 -23.14
CA ARG A 121 2.65 20.86 -23.05
C ARG A 121 3.18 21.53 -24.30
N GLU A 122 2.56 22.65 -24.68
CA GLU A 122 3.01 23.44 -25.83
C GLU A 122 3.09 24.94 -25.50
N GLY A 123 3.78 25.68 -26.38
CA GLY A 123 4.01 27.12 -26.23
C GLY A 123 5.10 27.47 -25.22
N GLU A 124 5.49 28.75 -25.19
CA GLU A 124 6.53 29.25 -24.27
C GLU A 124 6.12 29.12 -22.80
N GLU A 125 4.83 29.32 -22.52
CA GLU A 125 4.23 29.18 -21.19
C GLU A 125 4.01 27.72 -20.77
N ARG A 126 4.29 26.75 -21.67
CA ARG A 126 4.11 25.31 -21.44
C ARG A 126 2.71 24.98 -20.93
N ILE A 127 1.70 25.44 -21.65
CA ILE A 127 0.31 25.19 -21.31
C ILE A 127 -0.12 23.78 -21.76
N LEU A 128 -1.10 23.22 -21.05
CA LEU A 128 -1.76 21.99 -21.46
C LEU A 128 -2.82 22.36 -22.52
N PRO A 129 -2.74 21.87 -23.76
CA PRO A 129 -3.61 22.34 -24.83
C PRO A 129 -5.01 21.69 -24.78
N GLU A 130 -6.05 22.46 -25.08
CA GLU A 130 -7.37 21.91 -25.32
C GLU A 130 -7.42 21.27 -26.72
N ILE A 131 -7.86 20.00 -26.80
CA ILE A 131 -7.86 19.25 -28.06
C ILE A 131 -9.29 19.17 -28.63
N ASP A 132 -9.44 19.59 -29.87
CA ASP A 132 -10.60 19.27 -30.71
C ASP A 132 -10.30 18.03 -31.55
N CYS A 133 -10.95 16.91 -31.25
CA CYS A 133 -10.74 15.62 -31.91
C CYS A 133 -10.98 15.66 -33.43
N ASN A 134 -11.77 16.62 -33.94
CA ASN A 134 -12.07 16.75 -35.36
C ASN A 134 -10.99 17.52 -36.13
N LYS A 135 -10.07 18.20 -35.43
CA LYS A 135 -9.01 18.99 -36.05
C LYS A 135 -7.73 18.17 -36.17
N VAL A 136 -7.17 18.18 -37.37
CA VAL A 136 -5.84 17.65 -37.63
C VAL A 136 -4.83 18.78 -37.49
N LEU A 137 -3.87 18.59 -36.61
CA LEU A 137 -2.84 19.58 -36.36
C LEU A 137 -1.75 19.49 -37.45
N PRO A 138 -1.18 20.63 -37.89
CA PRO A 138 -0.06 20.59 -38.82
C PRO A 138 1.17 19.96 -38.18
N ASN A 139 2.04 19.38 -39.01
CA ASN A 139 3.38 19.00 -38.56
C ASN A 139 4.19 20.25 -38.19
N VAL A 140 5.17 20.04 -37.32
CA VAL A 140 5.95 21.12 -36.71
C VAL A 140 6.81 21.83 -37.77
N GLN A 141 6.67 23.14 -37.89
CA GLN A 141 7.52 23.94 -38.78
C GLN A 141 8.89 24.18 -38.14
N GLY A 142 9.95 24.09 -38.95
CA GLY A 142 11.32 24.35 -38.50
C GLY A 142 12.00 23.19 -37.76
N ILE A 143 11.32 22.05 -37.58
CA ILE A 143 11.89 20.81 -37.07
C ILE A 143 11.72 19.73 -38.13
N GLU A 144 12.80 19.40 -38.83
CA GLU A 144 12.75 18.44 -39.94
C GLU A 144 12.65 17.01 -39.40
N LYS A 145 11.54 16.33 -39.73
CA LYS A 145 11.22 15.02 -39.21
C LYS A 145 12.22 13.98 -39.72
N SER A 146 12.87 13.28 -38.79
CA SER A 146 13.82 12.23 -39.11
C SER A 146 13.91 11.23 -37.96
N ASN A 147 14.61 10.11 -38.19
CA ASN A 147 14.94 9.15 -37.14
C ASN A 147 16.17 9.57 -36.31
N SER A 148 16.59 10.84 -36.40
CA SER A 148 17.79 11.31 -35.71
C SER A 148 17.51 11.67 -34.23
N PRO A 149 18.49 11.49 -33.32
CA PRO A 149 18.37 11.96 -31.95
C PRO A 149 18.12 13.47 -31.85
N GLU A 150 18.67 14.27 -32.78
CA GLU A 150 18.50 15.72 -32.81
C GLU A 150 17.03 16.11 -33.05
N TYR A 151 16.34 15.42 -33.95
CA TYR A 151 14.90 15.59 -34.14
C TYR A 151 14.12 15.28 -32.86
N ALA A 152 14.39 14.13 -32.23
CA ALA A 152 13.69 13.71 -31.01
C ALA A 152 13.86 14.74 -29.88
N ILE A 153 15.09 15.23 -29.65
CA ILE A 153 15.40 16.25 -28.65
C ILE A 153 14.69 17.57 -28.96
N ALA A 154 14.74 18.03 -30.22
CA ALA A 154 14.08 19.26 -30.64
C ALA A 154 12.56 19.16 -30.47
N TYR A 155 11.97 18.02 -30.82
CA TYR A 155 10.55 17.75 -30.69
C TYR A 155 10.10 17.71 -29.23
N GLU A 156 10.80 16.98 -28.36
CA GLU A 156 10.49 16.95 -26.92
C GLU A 156 10.68 18.32 -26.25
N LYS A 157 11.64 19.13 -26.70
CA LYS A 157 11.81 20.49 -26.20
C LYS A 157 10.65 21.40 -26.59
N ALA A 158 10.09 21.22 -27.79
CA ALA A 158 8.93 21.97 -28.26
C ALA A 158 7.61 21.48 -27.62
N PHE A 159 7.51 20.17 -27.38
CA PHE A 159 6.33 19.48 -26.85
C PHE A 159 6.72 18.63 -25.65
N GLN A 160 6.95 19.28 -24.52
CA GLN A 160 7.41 18.60 -23.31
C GLN A 160 6.37 17.58 -22.83
N PRO A 161 6.72 16.31 -22.61
CA PRO A 161 5.79 15.32 -22.07
C PRO A 161 5.22 15.75 -20.71
N ASP A 162 3.90 15.65 -20.55
CA ASP A 162 3.18 15.82 -19.29
C ASP A 162 2.06 14.78 -19.18
N TYR A 163 2.47 13.55 -18.88
CA TYR A 163 1.55 12.44 -18.69
C TYR A 163 0.61 12.64 -17.49
N ILE A 164 1.08 13.28 -16.41
CA ILE A 164 0.32 13.46 -15.18
C ILE A 164 -0.90 14.35 -15.40
N SER A 165 -0.73 15.47 -16.10
CA SER A 165 -1.83 16.37 -16.35
C SER A 165 -2.88 15.75 -17.27
N GLY A 166 -2.47 15.07 -18.35
CA GLY A 166 -3.40 14.35 -19.22
C GLY A 166 -4.14 13.21 -18.50
N MET A 167 -3.44 12.44 -17.65
CA MET A 167 -4.07 11.42 -16.80
C MET A 167 -5.11 12.03 -15.85
N ARG A 168 -4.79 13.18 -15.23
CA ARG A 168 -5.71 13.88 -14.32
C ARG A 168 -7.02 14.25 -15.02
N GLU A 169 -6.94 14.80 -16.23
CA GLU A 169 -8.14 15.17 -17.00
C GLU A 169 -8.96 13.96 -17.41
N ALA A 170 -8.30 12.88 -17.84
CA ALA A 170 -8.97 11.62 -18.17
C ALA A 170 -9.70 11.04 -16.96
N ILE A 171 -9.02 10.95 -15.80
CA ILE A 171 -9.61 10.50 -14.53
C ILE A 171 -10.81 11.38 -14.14
N GLN A 172 -10.69 12.71 -14.28
CA GLN A 172 -11.79 13.61 -13.96
C GLN A 172 -12.99 13.40 -14.89
N SER A 173 -12.77 13.17 -16.18
CA SER A 173 -13.83 12.81 -17.12
C SER A 173 -14.51 11.51 -16.74
N ILE A 174 -13.73 10.48 -16.35
CA ILE A 174 -14.27 9.19 -15.89
C ILE A 174 -15.15 9.38 -14.65
N ARG A 175 -14.64 10.07 -13.63
CA ARG A 175 -15.39 10.37 -12.39
C ARG A 175 -16.67 11.12 -12.66
N ASN A 176 -16.64 12.11 -13.55
CA ASN A 176 -17.83 12.88 -13.93
C ASN A 176 -18.89 11.96 -14.57
N THR A 177 -18.49 11.11 -15.50
CA THR A 177 -19.41 10.17 -16.17
C THR A 177 -19.99 9.13 -15.19
N VAL A 178 -19.18 8.57 -14.29
CA VAL A 178 -19.65 7.67 -13.23
C VAL A 178 -20.66 8.37 -12.33
N LYS A 179 -20.36 9.61 -11.91
CA LYS A 179 -21.25 10.41 -11.06
C LYS A 179 -22.55 10.76 -11.77
N GLU A 180 -22.51 11.14 -13.05
CA GLU A 180 -23.69 11.41 -13.88
C GLU A 180 -24.60 10.18 -13.99
N ASN A 181 -24.01 8.99 -14.19
CA ASN A 181 -24.75 7.73 -14.20
C ASN A 181 -25.39 7.46 -12.83
N MET A 182 -24.63 7.56 -11.73
CA MET A 182 -25.15 7.34 -10.36
C MET A 182 -26.27 8.32 -9.97
N GLN A 183 -26.27 9.53 -10.53
CA GLN A 183 -27.36 10.50 -10.32
C GLN A 183 -28.65 10.09 -11.01
N LYS A 184 -28.56 9.39 -12.16
CA LYS A 184 -29.71 8.87 -12.90
C LYS A 184 -30.22 7.56 -12.30
N ASP A 185 -29.31 6.68 -11.90
CA ASP A 185 -29.59 5.42 -11.22
C ASP A 185 -28.45 5.07 -10.25
N LYS A 186 -28.77 5.03 -8.96
CA LYS A 186 -27.78 4.84 -7.88
C LYS A 186 -27.11 3.48 -7.91
N ASP A 187 -27.80 2.47 -8.42
CA ASP A 187 -27.32 1.08 -8.44
C ASP A 187 -26.66 0.72 -9.77
N PHE A 188 -26.64 1.67 -10.73
CA PHE A 188 -26.01 1.44 -12.02
C PHE A 188 -24.49 1.41 -11.92
N LYS A 189 -23.93 0.24 -12.22
CA LYS A 189 -22.48 0.08 -12.39
C LYS A 189 -22.08 0.57 -13.78
N THR A 190 -21.31 1.65 -13.84
CA THR A 190 -20.85 2.23 -15.12
C THR A 190 -19.92 1.25 -15.85
N PRO A 191 -20.27 0.80 -17.07
CA PRO A 191 -19.40 -0.06 -17.86
C PRO A 191 -18.16 0.73 -18.27
N PHE A 192 -16.99 0.28 -17.83
CA PHE A 192 -15.71 0.95 -18.05
C PHE A 192 -14.72 -0.01 -18.68
N TYR A 193 -14.24 0.30 -19.87
CA TYR A 193 -13.39 -0.58 -20.67
C TYR A 193 -12.03 0.04 -20.97
N ILE A 194 -11.00 -0.79 -21.08
CA ILE A 194 -9.62 -0.33 -21.33
C ILE A 194 -8.98 -1.10 -22.47
N VAL A 195 -8.37 -0.35 -23.38
CA VAL A 195 -7.56 -0.89 -24.49
C VAL A 195 -6.07 -0.76 -24.14
N THR A 196 -5.37 -1.90 -24.06
CA THR A 196 -3.99 -1.98 -23.56
C THR A 196 -2.91 -2.03 -24.64
N HIS A 197 -3.29 -1.95 -25.91
CA HIS A 197 -2.36 -1.97 -27.04
C HIS A 197 -2.66 -0.84 -28.00
N GLY A 198 -1.60 -0.24 -28.56
CA GLY A 198 -1.69 0.85 -29.54
C GLY A 198 -0.76 2.02 -29.21
N GLY A 199 -0.82 2.56 -28.01
CA GLY A 199 0.00 3.73 -27.66
C GLY A 199 1.48 3.43 -27.39
N PRO A 200 2.34 4.48 -27.35
CA PRO A 200 3.73 4.35 -26.91
C PRO A 200 3.83 3.72 -25.50
N ARG A 201 4.94 3.02 -25.24
CA ARG A 201 5.16 2.29 -23.97
C ARG A 201 4.92 3.16 -22.73
N ASP A 202 5.36 4.40 -22.76
CA ASP A 202 5.22 5.32 -21.62
C ASP A 202 3.77 5.73 -21.36
N VAL A 203 2.96 5.78 -22.42
CA VAL A 203 1.51 6.03 -22.30
C VAL A 203 0.78 4.81 -21.76
N MET A 204 1.22 3.60 -22.13
CA MET A 204 0.69 2.36 -21.54
C MET A 204 0.93 2.30 -20.03
N LEU A 205 2.12 2.73 -19.57
CA LEU A 205 2.39 2.86 -18.13
C LEU A 205 1.43 3.86 -17.46
N SER A 206 1.06 4.92 -18.16
CA SER A 206 0.10 5.91 -17.67
C SER A 206 -1.31 5.31 -17.50
N LEU A 207 -1.75 4.41 -18.39
CA LEU A 207 -3.02 3.70 -18.23
C LEU A 207 -3.05 2.86 -16.94
N ASN A 208 -1.95 2.18 -16.59
CA ASN A 208 -1.87 1.42 -15.33
C ASN A 208 -2.12 2.34 -14.13
N ALA A 209 -1.49 3.52 -14.10
CA ALA A 209 -1.68 4.48 -13.02
C ALA A 209 -3.13 5.00 -12.95
N VAL A 210 -3.78 5.25 -14.09
CA VAL A 210 -5.20 5.64 -14.13
C VAL A 210 -6.08 4.55 -13.52
N VAL A 211 -5.86 3.28 -13.87
CA VAL A 211 -6.61 2.15 -13.31
C VAL A 211 -6.40 2.03 -11.80
N SER A 212 -5.15 2.04 -11.34
CA SER A 212 -4.86 1.90 -9.91
C SER A 212 -5.49 3.03 -9.09
N LEU A 213 -5.48 4.27 -9.58
CA LEU A 213 -6.11 5.40 -8.88
C LEU A 213 -7.64 5.31 -8.82
N LEU A 214 -8.27 4.78 -9.87
CA LEU A 214 -9.72 4.61 -9.93
C LEU A 214 -10.20 3.41 -9.10
N ASP A 215 -9.39 2.36 -9.00
CA ASP A 215 -9.66 1.16 -8.19
C ASP A 215 -9.78 1.51 -6.69
N GLU A 216 -8.94 2.41 -6.18
CA GLU A 216 -9.02 2.95 -4.81
C GLU A 216 -10.36 3.67 -4.52
N GLU A 217 -11.06 4.13 -5.56
CA GLU A 217 -12.39 4.76 -5.47
C GLU A 217 -13.53 3.77 -5.75
N GLY A 218 -13.23 2.50 -5.97
CA GLY A 218 -14.20 1.46 -6.35
C GLY A 218 -14.65 1.54 -7.82
N ILE A 219 -13.96 2.33 -8.67
CA ILE A 219 -14.23 2.43 -10.10
C ILE A 219 -13.35 1.42 -10.84
N ILE A 220 -13.87 0.19 -10.96
CA ILE A 220 -13.13 -0.95 -11.51
C ILE A 220 -13.50 -1.15 -12.99
N PRO A 221 -12.52 -1.29 -13.91
CA PRO A 221 -12.80 -1.60 -15.31
C PRO A 221 -13.60 -2.90 -15.44
N THR A 222 -14.68 -2.90 -16.23
CA THR A 222 -15.47 -4.07 -16.63
C THR A 222 -14.62 -5.07 -17.40
N LYS A 223 -13.88 -4.61 -18.43
CA LYS A 223 -12.91 -5.43 -19.18
C LYS A 223 -11.66 -4.63 -19.54
N ILE A 224 -10.54 -5.33 -19.58
CA ILE A 224 -9.24 -4.81 -20.00
C ILE A 224 -8.74 -5.74 -21.10
N CYS A 225 -8.66 -5.27 -22.34
CA CYS A 225 -8.33 -6.12 -23.48
C CYS A 225 -7.23 -5.52 -24.35
N GLY A 226 -6.48 -6.40 -25.00
CA GLY A 226 -5.43 -6.06 -25.95
C GLY A 226 -5.55 -6.87 -27.23
N THR A 227 -5.02 -6.31 -28.31
CA THR A 227 -4.85 -7.00 -29.60
C THR A 227 -3.51 -7.74 -29.69
N ASN A 228 -3.52 -9.06 -29.87
CA ASN A 228 -2.34 -9.83 -30.26
C ASN A 228 -2.23 -9.90 -31.79
N LEU A 229 -1.29 -9.14 -32.35
CA LEU A 229 -1.12 -9.03 -33.81
C LEU A 229 -0.58 -10.29 -34.48
N ALA A 230 0.12 -11.15 -33.72
CA ALA A 230 0.71 -12.38 -34.26
C ALA A 230 -0.33 -13.50 -34.37
N THR A 231 -1.16 -13.67 -33.34
CA THR A 231 -2.22 -14.69 -33.32
C THR A 231 -3.54 -14.18 -33.88
N LYS A 232 -3.68 -12.87 -34.11
CA LYS A 232 -4.93 -12.18 -34.47
C LYS A 232 -6.04 -12.44 -33.45
N MET A 233 -5.68 -12.36 -32.17
CA MET A 233 -6.59 -12.54 -31.05
C MET A 233 -6.83 -11.21 -30.31
N ILE A 234 -8.02 -11.07 -29.74
CA ILE A 234 -8.32 -10.09 -28.69
C ILE A 234 -8.28 -10.86 -27.37
N ASP A 235 -7.29 -10.53 -26.55
CA ASP A 235 -7.00 -11.22 -25.30
C ASP A 235 -7.39 -10.36 -24.10
N ASP A 236 -7.87 -10.99 -23.02
CA ASP A 236 -8.01 -10.35 -21.72
C ASP A 236 -6.61 -10.05 -21.15
N GLN A 237 -6.41 -8.83 -20.68
CA GLN A 237 -5.15 -8.30 -20.16
C GLN A 237 -5.28 -7.83 -18.71
N ARG A 238 -6.39 -8.13 -18.02
CA ARG A 238 -6.62 -7.74 -16.62
C ARG A 238 -5.51 -8.22 -15.69
N ALA A 239 -4.95 -9.41 -15.92
CA ALA A 239 -3.85 -9.97 -15.13
C ALA A 239 -2.65 -9.00 -15.01
N SER A 240 -2.33 -8.26 -16.08
CA SER A 240 -1.20 -7.32 -16.09
C SER A 240 -1.46 -6.05 -15.26
N PHE A 241 -2.71 -5.76 -14.93
CA PHE A 241 -3.11 -4.64 -14.08
C PHE A 241 -3.29 -5.09 -12.63
N ASP A 242 -3.87 -6.28 -12.41
CA ASP A 242 -4.11 -6.82 -11.08
C ASP A 242 -2.81 -7.08 -10.30
N ILE A 243 -1.67 -7.27 -10.99
CA ILE A 243 -0.36 -7.43 -10.34
C ILE A 243 0.01 -6.25 -9.44
N PHE A 244 -0.45 -5.02 -9.75
CA PHE A 244 -0.23 -3.87 -8.90
C PHE A 244 -1.07 -3.95 -7.61
N ARG A 245 -2.30 -4.46 -7.66
CA ARG A 245 -3.13 -4.72 -6.47
C ARG A 245 -2.46 -5.76 -5.57
N PHE A 246 -1.87 -6.80 -6.17
CA PHE A 246 -1.09 -7.81 -5.45
C PHE A 246 0.12 -7.21 -4.71
N VAL A 247 0.93 -6.42 -5.41
CA VAL A 247 2.11 -5.76 -4.81
C VAL A 247 1.69 -4.79 -3.71
N SER A 248 0.66 -3.97 -3.94
CA SER A 248 0.13 -3.04 -2.93
C SER A 248 -0.39 -3.79 -1.70
N GLY A 249 -1.16 -4.87 -1.87
CA GLY A 249 -1.66 -5.66 -0.75
C GLY A 249 -0.56 -6.31 0.08
N MET A 250 0.55 -6.71 -0.55
CA MET A 250 1.74 -7.16 0.19
C MET A 250 2.43 -6.02 0.95
N GLN A 251 2.51 -4.83 0.36
CA GLN A 251 3.05 -3.66 1.05
C GLN A 251 2.17 -3.24 2.24
N ASP A 252 0.85 -3.30 2.11
CA ASP A 252 -0.09 -3.04 3.19
C ASP A 252 0.16 -3.97 4.38
N PHE A 253 0.33 -5.27 4.12
CA PHE A 253 0.61 -6.23 5.17
C PHE A 253 1.95 -5.96 5.86
N LEU A 254 3.01 -5.74 5.07
CA LEU A 254 4.34 -5.54 5.63
C LEU A 254 4.45 -4.21 6.39
N ASN A 255 3.80 -3.14 5.93
CA ASN A 255 3.96 -1.80 6.50
C ASN A 255 2.96 -1.48 7.60
N VAL A 256 1.68 -1.80 7.39
CA VAL A 256 0.59 -1.44 8.31
C VAL A 256 -0.10 -2.65 8.95
N GLY A 257 0.22 -3.85 8.48
CA GLY A 257 -0.31 -5.10 9.02
C GLY A 257 -1.61 -5.56 8.36
N SER A 258 -2.19 -4.83 7.40
CA SER A 258 -3.47 -5.19 6.78
C SER A 258 -3.32 -6.25 5.68
N VAL A 259 -4.29 -7.16 5.54
CA VAL A 259 -4.29 -8.20 4.51
C VAL A 259 -5.49 -8.04 3.55
N ASP A 260 -6.35 -7.03 3.76
CA ASP A 260 -7.64 -6.91 3.08
C ASP A 260 -7.49 -6.83 1.55
N THR A 261 -6.61 -5.94 1.07
CA THR A 261 -6.30 -5.76 -0.36
C THR A 261 -5.85 -7.08 -0.99
N LEU A 262 -4.99 -7.82 -0.28
CA LEU A 262 -4.45 -9.09 -0.74
C LEU A 262 -5.52 -10.19 -0.76
N GLN A 263 -6.37 -10.26 0.28
CA GLN A 263 -7.49 -11.20 0.30
C GLN A 263 -8.49 -10.93 -0.83
N ASN A 264 -8.79 -9.65 -1.11
CA ASN A 264 -9.69 -9.28 -2.21
C ASN A 264 -9.09 -9.64 -3.57
N TYR A 265 -7.79 -9.39 -3.77
CA TYR A 265 -7.07 -9.82 -4.96
C TYR A 265 -7.22 -11.33 -5.21
N TYR A 266 -7.06 -12.18 -4.19
CA TYR A 266 -7.22 -13.64 -4.32
C TYR A 266 -8.67 -14.11 -4.46
N LYS A 267 -9.67 -13.32 -4.06
CA LYS A 267 -11.10 -13.61 -4.28
C LYS A 267 -11.56 -13.26 -5.70
N GLU A 268 -11.00 -12.19 -6.26
CA GLU A 268 -11.47 -11.57 -7.51
C GLU A 268 -10.63 -11.94 -8.74
N SER A 269 -9.34 -12.24 -8.58
CA SER A 269 -8.44 -12.46 -9.72
C SER A 269 -8.49 -13.89 -10.25
N VAL A 270 -8.67 -14.03 -11.57
CA VAL A 270 -8.88 -15.30 -12.27
C VAL A 270 -7.55 -15.99 -12.67
N TYR A 271 -6.42 -15.30 -12.56
CA TYR A 271 -5.16 -15.65 -13.25
C TYR A 271 -4.04 -16.21 -12.35
N LEU A 272 -4.39 -16.77 -11.19
CA LEU A 272 -3.49 -16.89 -10.05
C LEU A 272 -2.59 -18.13 -9.96
N TYR A 273 -2.50 -18.96 -11.00
CA TYR A 273 -1.90 -20.29 -10.84
C TYR A 273 -0.88 -20.63 -11.91
N SER A 274 0.40 -20.70 -11.51
CA SER A 274 1.41 -21.49 -12.20
C SER A 274 1.13 -22.98 -11.97
N SER A 275 0.74 -23.66 -13.05
CA SER A 275 0.71 -25.11 -13.31
C SER A 275 0.01 -26.11 -12.35
N ASP A 276 -0.29 -25.80 -11.08
CA ASP A 276 -1.03 -26.71 -10.16
C ASP A 276 -2.05 -25.92 -9.30
N LYS A 277 -3.24 -25.69 -9.85
CA LYS A 277 -4.25 -24.75 -9.33
C LYS A 277 -4.75 -25.05 -7.92
N GLU A 278 -5.13 -26.31 -7.63
CA GLU A 278 -5.75 -26.68 -6.34
C GLU A 278 -4.76 -26.59 -5.17
N ASP A 279 -3.53 -27.09 -5.35
CA ASP A 279 -2.49 -27.07 -4.33
C ASP A 279 -2.05 -25.63 -3.99
N ALA A 280 -1.96 -24.76 -5.01
CA ALA A 280 -1.63 -23.36 -4.83
C ALA A 280 -2.77 -22.56 -4.18
N GLU A 281 -4.04 -22.88 -4.46
CA GLU A 281 -5.21 -22.29 -3.79
C GLU A 281 -5.22 -22.58 -2.29
N GLU A 282 -5.06 -23.85 -1.93
CA GLU A 282 -5.06 -24.27 -0.53
C GLU A 282 -3.88 -23.63 0.23
N PHE A 283 -2.71 -23.60 -0.40
CA PHE A 283 -1.52 -22.96 0.15
C PHE A 283 -1.75 -21.46 0.39
N ASN A 284 -2.19 -20.72 -0.64
CA ASN A 284 -2.44 -19.28 -0.54
C ASN A 284 -3.46 -18.97 0.55
N LYS A 285 -4.53 -19.78 0.66
CA LYS A 285 -5.53 -19.62 1.72
C LYS A 285 -4.91 -19.76 3.10
N LYS A 286 -4.11 -20.81 3.35
CA LYS A 286 -3.43 -21.02 4.64
C LYS A 286 -2.51 -19.84 4.99
N LEU A 287 -1.75 -19.34 4.02
CA LEU A 287 -0.87 -18.20 4.21
C LEU A 287 -1.67 -16.92 4.53
N LEU A 288 -2.71 -16.62 3.76
CA LEU A 288 -3.56 -15.44 3.97
C LEU A 288 -4.28 -15.49 5.32
N ASP A 289 -4.74 -16.66 5.76
CA ASP A 289 -5.37 -16.84 7.07
C ASP A 289 -4.36 -16.57 8.21
N ALA A 290 -3.13 -17.05 8.08
CA ALA A 290 -2.06 -16.78 9.05
C ALA A 290 -1.68 -15.29 9.09
N MET A 291 -1.53 -14.66 7.92
CA MET A 291 -1.29 -13.21 7.81
C MET A 291 -2.44 -12.41 8.43
N ASN A 292 -3.68 -12.80 8.19
CA ASN A 292 -4.86 -12.12 8.73
C ASN A 292 -4.94 -12.25 10.26
N LYS A 293 -4.56 -13.42 10.80
CA LYS A 293 -4.48 -13.61 12.25
C LYS A 293 -3.41 -12.71 12.89
N VAL A 294 -2.26 -12.56 12.24
CA VAL A 294 -1.23 -11.57 12.63
C VAL A 294 -1.80 -10.16 12.59
N SER A 295 -2.48 -9.79 11.49
CA SER A 295 -3.13 -8.48 11.31
C SER A 295 -4.07 -8.16 12.47
N ILE A 296 -5.03 -9.05 12.75
CA ILE A 296 -6.02 -8.90 13.81
C ILE A 296 -5.32 -8.77 15.17
N GLY A 297 -4.31 -9.61 15.45
CA GLY A 297 -3.55 -9.56 16.70
C GLY A 297 -2.91 -8.19 16.94
N VAL A 298 -2.31 -7.59 15.90
CA VAL A 298 -1.71 -6.26 15.98
C VAL A 298 -2.78 -5.17 16.07
N GLN A 299 -3.77 -5.16 15.18
CA GLN A 299 -4.79 -4.11 15.11
C GLN A 299 -5.60 -4.00 16.41
N TYR A 300 -6.02 -5.13 16.98
CA TYR A 300 -6.78 -5.17 18.23
C TYR A 300 -5.89 -5.19 19.49
N SER A 301 -4.56 -5.09 19.32
CA SER A 301 -3.59 -5.15 20.43
C SER A 301 -3.78 -6.38 21.31
N ASN A 302 -4.05 -7.54 20.70
CA ASN A 302 -4.25 -8.81 21.38
C ASN A 302 -2.97 -9.66 21.28
N PRO A 303 -2.18 -9.79 22.37
CA PRO A 303 -0.91 -10.53 22.34
C PRO A 303 -1.08 -12.00 21.98
N GLU A 304 -2.14 -12.65 22.47
CA GLU A 304 -2.40 -14.07 22.24
C GLU A 304 -2.69 -14.34 20.77
N SER A 305 -3.56 -13.52 20.17
CA SER A 305 -3.88 -13.61 18.74
C SER A 305 -2.64 -13.31 17.88
N TYR A 306 -1.82 -12.33 18.29
CA TYR A 306 -0.60 -11.99 17.55
C TYR A 306 0.42 -13.12 17.62
N ILE A 307 0.70 -13.66 18.81
CA ILE A 307 1.59 -14.81 19.02
C ILE A 307 1.12 -16.02 18.21
N SER A 308 -0.16 -16.37 18.33
CA SER A 308 -0.73 -17.53 17.64
C SER A 308 -0.70 -17.33 16.11
N GLY A 309 -0.92 -16.11 15.62
CA GLY A 309 -0.77 -15.77 14.20
C GLY A 309 0.67 -15.89 13.71
N LEU A 310 1.66 -15.43 14.49
CA LEU A 310 3.08 -15.58 14.16
C LEU A 310 3.51 -17.05 14.09
N ASP A 311 3.00 -17.88 15.01
CA ASP A 311 3.30 -19.31 15.03
C ASP A 311 2.69 -20.01 13.81
N ASP A 312 1.46 -19.65 13.43
CA ASP A 312 0.82 -20.18 12.23
C ASP A 312 1.54 -19.69 10.95
N LEU A 313 1.97 -18.43 10.93
CA LEU A 313 2.76 -17.88 9.83
C LEU A 313 4.09 -18.61 9.68
N LYS A 314 4.82 -18.84 10.79
CA LYS A 314 6.05 -19.65 10.77
C LYS A 314 5.79 -21.05 10.24
N LYS A 315 4.75 -21.73 10.73
CA LYS A 315 4.40 -23.07 10.24
C LYS A 315 4.20 -23.05 8.73
N VAL A 316 3.41 -22.12 8.19
CA VAL A 316 3.19 -22.03 6.74
C VAL A 316 4.50 -21.76 5.98
N LEU A 317 5.37 -20.89 6.50
CA LEU A 317 6.66 -20.55 5.91
C LEU A 317 7.74 -21.66 6.00
N ASP A 318 7.56 -22.62 6.91
CA ASP A 318 8.49 -23.73 7.18
C ASP A 318 7.97 -25.08 6.66
N THR A 319 6.66 -25.26 6.50
CA THR A 319 6.03 -26.54 6.10
C THR A 319 6.26 -26.86 4.62
N ASP A 320 6.61 -25.87 3.81
CA ASP A 320 6.96 -26.11 2.43
C ASP A 320 8.45 -26.44 2.29
N VAL A 321 8.71 -27.73 2.06
CA VAL A 321 9.78 -28.16 1.15
C VAL A 321 9.77 -27.18 -0.02
N ASP A 322 10.92 -26.56 -0.37
CA ASP A 322 11.08 -25.38 -1.24
C ASP A 322 10.32 -25.35 -2.59
N ASP A 323 9.55 -26.38 -2.91
CA ASP A 323 8.87 -26.60 -4.17
C ASP A 323 7.43 -26.05 -4.24
N LYS A 324 6.69 -25.79 -3.15
CA LYS A 324 5.28 -25.30 -3.24
C LYS A 324 5.15 -23.79 -3.04
N PHE A 325 5.76 -23.22 -2.01
CA PHE A 325 5.78 -21.77 -1.75
C PHE A 325 6.33 -20.99 -2.96
N GLU A 326 7.47 -21.44 -3.50
CA GLU A 326 8.14 -20.83 -4.67
C GLU A 326 7.33 -20.97 -5.97
N LYS A 327 6.42 -21.95 -6.05
CA LYS A 327 5.51 -22.13 -7.20
C LYS A 327 4.30 -21.20 -7.15
N THR A 328 4.09 -20.44 -6.07
CA THR A 328 3.00 -19.45 -5.97
C THR A 328 3.51 -18.03 -6.21
N SER A 329 2.62 -17.11 -6.59
CA SER A 329 2.98 -15.68 -6.71
C SER A 329 3.42 -15.08 -5.36
N LEU A 330 2.87 -15.56 -4.23
CA LEU A 330 3.31 -15.17 -2.87
C LEU A 330 4.73 -15.65 -2.56
N GLY A 331 5.21 -16.66 -3.29
CA GLY A 331 6.58 -17.15 -3.32
C GLY A 331 7.63 -16.05 -3.33
N ILE A 332 7.40 -15.07 -4.21
CA ILE A 332 8.29 -13.92 -4.44
C ILE A 332 8.56 -13.12 -3.15
N PHE A 333 7.64 -13.16 -2.17
CA PHE A 333 7.75 -12.42 -0.92
C PHE A 333 8.25 -13.25 0.27
N LYS A 334 8.57 -14.54 0.11
CA LYS A 334 9.02 -15.44 1.19
C LYS A 334 10.08 -14.80 2.08
N ASP A 335 11.19 -14.42 1.45
CA ASP A 335 12.35 -13.86 2.14
C ASP A 335 12.06 -12.47 2.71
N THR A 336 11.20 -11.71 2.03
CA THR A 336 10.77 -10.40 2.52
C THR A 336 9.96 -10.54 3.81
N ILE A 337 9.02 -11.49 3.86
CA ILE A 337 8.24 -11.79 5.08
C ILE A 337 9.16 -12.32 6.18
N LYS A 338 10.03 -13.30 5.87
CA LYS A 338 10.98 -13.86 6.85
C LYS A 338 11.90 -12.79 7.42
N LYS A 339 12.40 -11.87 6.59
CA LYS A 339 13.23 -10.74 7.01
C LYS A 339 12.47 -9.72 7.84
N ASP A 340 11.23 -9.39 7.50
CA ASP A 340 10.43 -8.39 8.22
C ASP A 340 10.09 -8.85 9.64
N PHE A 341 9.69 -10.11 9.79
CA PHE A 341 9.33 -10.65 11.11
C PHE A 341 10.55 -11.15 11.89
N GLY A 342 11.58 -11.67 11.22
CA GLY A 342 12.85 -12.06 11.83
C GLY A 342 12.68 -12.96 13.06
N VAL A 343 13.19 -12.52 14.21
CA VAL A 343 13.12 -13.25 15.48
C VAL A 343 11.68 -13.50 15.96
N LEU A 344 10.70 -12.71 15.53
CA LEU A 344 9.29 -12.88 15.92
C LEU A 344 8.67 -14.19 15.41
N LEU A 345 9.21 -14.74 14.32
CA LEU A 345 8.76 -16.03 13.85
C LEU A 345 9.23 -17.14 14.79
N ASP A 346 10.38 -17.02 15.45
CA ASP A 346 10.97 -18.04 16.30
C ASP A 346 10.28 -18.09 17.69
N PRO A 347 9.46 -19.11 18.01
CA PRO A 347 8.70 -19.15 19.26
C PRO A 347 9.60 -19.30 20.50
N GLU A 348 10.82 -19.83 20.34
CA GLU A 348 11.76 -20.02 21.45
C GLU A 348 12.58 -18.76 21.76
N LYS A 349 12.79 -17.90 20.75
CA LYS A 349 13.58 -16.67 20.88
C LYS A 349 12.76 -15.40 20.99
N ARG A 350 11.55 -15.38 20.41
CA ARG A 350 10.65 -14.22 20.43
C ARG A 350 10.39 -13.77 21.86
N THR A 351 10.50 -12.46 22.09
CA THR A 351 10.12 -11.83 23.36
C THR A 351 9.01 -10.79 23.17
N GLU A 352 8.34 -10.45 24.26
CA GLU A 352 7.38 -9.34 24.31
C GLU A 352 8.05 -8.01 23.91
N VAL A 353 9.36 -7.85 24.18
CA VAL A 353 10.15 -6.68 23.75
C VAL A 353 10.25 -6.61 22.23
N ASP A 354 10.49 -7.73 21.55
CA ASP A 354 10.61 -7.76 20.09
C ASP A 354 9.27 -7.42 19.43
N MET A 355 8.15 -7.88 20.00
CA MET A 355 6.80 -7.57 19.51
C MET A 355 6.52 -6.06 19.57
N VAL A 356 6.87 -5.43 20.69
CA VAL A 356 6.71 -3.97 20.85
C VAL A 356 7.68 -3.21 19.96
N GLU A 357 8.93 -3.66 19.83
CA GLU A 357 9.90 -3.03 18.94
C GLU A 357 9.42 -3.03 17.48
N ARG A 358 8.81 -4.13 17.01
CA ARG A 358 8.22 -4.15 15.67
C ARG A 358 7.09 -3.12 15.54
N CYS A 359 6.20 -3.01 16.52
CA CYS A 359 5.15 -1.99 16.50
C CYS A 359 5.75 -0.57 16.41
N ILE A 360 6.82 -0.27 17.15
CA ILE A 360 7.53 1.02 17.07
C ILE A 360 8.14 1.22 15.68
N ASN A 361 8.84 0.21 15.14
CA ASN A 361 9.45 0.29 13.80
C ASN A 361 8.41 0.52 12.70
N LYS A 362 7.18 0.02 12.88
CA LYS A 362 6.04 0.23 11.98
C LYS A 362 5.21 1.48 12.32
N LYS A 363 5.65 2.31 13.28
CA LYS A 363 4.96 3.53 13.74
C LYS A 363 3.56 3.26 14.32
N GLN A 364 3.30 2.05 14.78
CA GLN A 364 2.06 1.60 15.43
C GLN A 364 2.13 1.90 16.94
N TYR A 365 2.28 3.18 17.30
CA TYR A 365 2.59 3.59 18.67
C TYR A 365 1.49 3.24 19.69
N GLN A 366 0.21 3.31 19.31
CA GLN A 366 -0.89 2.94 20.21
C GLN A 366 -0.89 1.45 20.53
N GLN A 367 -0.65 0.61 19.53
CA GLN A 367 -0.52 -0.84 19.69
C GLN A 367 0.70 -1.16 20.56
N ALA A 368 1.84 -0.52 20.27
CA ALA A 368 3.05 -0.64 21.07
C ALA A 368 2.81 -0.29 22.55
N LEU A 369 2.20 0.87 22.83
CA LEU A 369 1.85 1.30 24.19
C LEU A 369 0.88 0.34 24.90
N THR A 370 -0.08 -0.22 24.17
CA THR A 370 -1.05 -1.18 24.73
C THR A 370 -0.37 -2.50 25.08
N PHE A 371 0.50 -3.02 24.20
CA PHE A 371 1.31 -4.20 24.48
C PHE A 371 2.27 -3.99 25.65
N LEU A 372 2.86 -2.79 25.78
CA LEU A 372 3.68 -2.46 26.94
C LEU A 372 2.91 -2.60 28.25
N GLU A 373 1.68 -2.12 28.31
CA GLU A 373 0.85 -2.22 29.51
C GLU A 373 0.40 -3.65 29.82
N SER A 374 0.00 -4.41 28.80
CA SER A 374 -0.58 -5.75 29.00
C SER A 374 0.46 -6.86 29.18
N ALA A 375 1.60 -6.80 28.48
CA ALA A 375 2.53 -7.92 28.39
C ALA A 375 3.69 -7.84 29.39
N PHE A 376 4.08 -6.64 29.81
CA PHE A 376 5.30 -6.46 30.60
C PHE A 376 5.24 -6.91 32.06
N PRO A 377 4.09 -6.89 32.77
CA PRO A 377 4.02 -7.48 34.11
C PRO A 377 4.49 -8.94 34.13
N GLU A 378 4.12 -9.68 33.08
CA GLU A 378 4.49 -11.08 32.90
C GLU A 378 5.93 -11.24 32.39
N PHE A 379 6.40 -10.32 31.53
CA PHE A 379 7.81 -10.25 31.13
C PHE A 379 8.75 -10.14 32.34
N TYR A 380 8.46 -9.27 33.31
CA TYR A 380 9.27 -9.13 34.52
C TYR A 380 9.30 -10.40 35.37
N ARG A 381 8.16 -11.09 35.47
CA ARG A 381 8.03 -12.36 36.21
C ARG A 381 8.82 -13.48 35.55
N LYS A 382 8.63 -13.71 34.25
CA LYS A 382 9.32 -14.77 33.47
C LYS A 382 10.84 -14.63 33.50
N ASN A 383 11.33 -13.39 33.50
CA ASN A 383 12.77 -13.10 33.55
C ASN A 383 13.33 -13.02 34.98
N ASN A 384 12.55 -13.37 36.01
CA ASN A 384 12.94 -13.30 37.42
C ASN A 384 13.47 -11.91 37.85
N ILE A 385 12.95 -10.85 37.25
CA ILE A 385 13.33 -9.46 37.61
C ILE A 385 12.59 -9.08 38.88
N ILE A 386 11.25 -9.07 38.79
CA ILE A 386 10.35 -8.81 39.90
C ILE A 386 9.01 -9.49 39.63
N SER A 387 8.42 -10.06 40.66
CA SER A 387 7.11 -10.70 40.61
C SER A 387 6.29 -10.30 41.83
N PHE A 388 4.98 -10.14 41.63
CA PHE A 388 4.00 -9.81 42.67
C PHE A 388 3.13 -11.03 43.04
N SER A 389 3.20 -12.08 42.22
CA SER A 389 2.62 -13.39 42.48
C SER A 389 3.34 -14.46 41.66
N SER A 390 3.36 -15.69 42.17
CA SER A 390 3.78 -16.89 41.44
C SER A 390 2.81 -17.23 40.30
N VAL A 391 1.52 -16.92 40.48
CA VAL A 391 0.43 -17.15 39.52
C VAL A 391 0.35 -15.99 38.50
N PRO A 392 0.41 -16.25 37.17
CA PRO A 392 0.43 -15.20 36.14
C PRO A 392 -0.72 -14.20 36.20
N GLU A 393 -1.97 -14.67 36.27
CA GLU A 393 -3.17 -13.79 36.29
C GLU A 393 -3.14 -12.84 37.49
N ASN A 394 -2.86 -13.39 38.68
CA ASN A 394 -2.74 -12.61 39.91
C ASN A 394 -1.55 -11.63 39.87
N ASN A 395 -0.49 -11.96 39.14
CA ASN A 395 0.69 -11.11 39.02
C ASN A 395 0.38 -9.82 38.25
N ILE A 396 -0.38 -9.90 37.16
CA ILE A 396 -0.79 -8.75 36.35
C ILE A 396 -1.62 -7.77 37.19
N ASP A 397 -2.64 -8.28 37.89
CA ASP A 397 -3.53 -7.45 38.71
C ASP A 397 -2.78 -6.78 39.86
N LYS A 398 -1.94 -7.54 40.59
CA LYS A 398 -1.14 -6.98 41.69
C LYS A 398 -0.08 -5.99 41.22
N PHE A 399 0.54 -6.21 40.07
CA PHE A 399 1.46 -5.25 39.45
C PHE A 399 0.74 -3.93 39.15
N ASN A 400 -0.45 -4.01 38.53
CA ASN A 400 -1.25 -2.83 38.21
C ASN A 400 -1.72 -2.09 39.46
N ASP A 401 -2.12 -2.81 40.50
CA ASP A 401 -2.49 -2.25 41.80
C ASP A 401 -1.29 -1.55 42.47
N PHE A 402 -0.10 -2.17 42.43
CA PHE A 402 1.13 -1.56 42.92
C PHE A 402 1.44 -0.23 42.20
N PHE A 403 1.43 -0.23 40.86
CA PHE A 403 1.63 0.99 40.07
C PHE A 403 0.59 2.06 40.35
N LYS A 404 -0.67 1.66 40.61
CA LYS A 404 -1.76 2.59 40.93
C LYS A 404 -1.63 3.19 42.32
N LYS A 405 -1.09 2.44 43.29
CA LYS A 405 -0.99 2.86 44.70
C LYS A 405 0.30 3.55 45.06
N HIS A 406 1.41 3.21 44.41
CA HIS A 406 2.74 3.59 44.88
C HIS A 406 3.56 4.42 43.89
N ILE A 407 3.19 4.46 42.60
CA ILE A 407 3.95 5.22 41.59
C ILE A 407 3.05 6.31 41.02
N HIS A 408 3.18 7.54 41.56
CA HIS A 408 2.30 8.66 41.23
C HIS A 408 3.02 9.82 40.57
N LEU A 409 2.46 10.28 39.45
CA LEU A 409 2.78 11.58 38.87
C LEU A 409 2.01 12.68 39.58
N LYS A 410 2.60 13.88 39.63
CA LYS A 410 1.98 15.09 40.16
C LYS A 410 0.70 15.45 39.40
N ASN A 411 0.75 15.40 38.07
CA ASN A 411 -0.41 15.55 37.21
C ASN A 411 -0.38 14.44 36.13
N ARG A 412 -1.36 13.53 36.15
CA ARG A 412 -1.39 12.37 35.22
C ARG A 412 -1.49 12.76 33.75
N ASP A 413 -2.00 13.94 33.45
CA ASP A 413 -2.15 14.41 32.07
C ASP A 413 -0.93 15.20 31.60
N GLN A 414 -0.41 16.11 32.43
CA GLN A 414 0.66 17.04 32.00
C GLN A 414 2.08 16.51 32.29
N SER A 415 2.27 15.82 33.41
CA SER A 415 3.60 15.37 33.85
C SER A 415 4.26 14.39 32.88
N PRO A 416 3.56 13.44 32.23
CA PRO A 416 4.20 12.53 31.26
C PRO A 416 4.92 13.26 30.14
N ASN A 417 4.28 14.26 29.53
CA ASN A 417 4.87 15.02 28.44
C ASN A 417 6.10 15.81 28.91
N LYS A 418 6.00 16.49 30.06
CA LYS A 418 7.12 17.24 30.64
C LYS A 418 8.32 16.34 30.99
N ILE A 419 8.07 15.12 31.47
CA ILE A 419 9.13 14.15 31.75
C ILE A 419 9.83 13.73 30.46
N ILE A 420 9.08 13.47 29.39
CA ILE A 420 9.67 13.16 28.07
C ILE A 420 10.48 14.35 27.54
N GLU A 421 9.97 15.57 27.67
CA GLU A 421 10.68 16.79 27.26
C GLU A 421 12.00 16.97 28.02
N LYS A 422 11.99 16.81 29.36
CA LYS A 422 13.19 16.89 30.20
C LYS A 422 14.21 15.80 29.85
N PHE A 423 13.72 14.56 29.59
CA PHE A 423 14.55 13.44 29.15
C PHE A 423 15.37 13.81 27.90
N PHE A 424 14.79 14.54 26.95
CA PHE A 424 15.52 14.94 25.74
C PHE A 424 16.44 16.15 25.93
N ALA A 425 16.05 17.12 26.75
CA ALA A 425 16.93 18.24 27.09
C ALA A 425 18.25 17.72 27.71
N GLU A 426 18.17 16.77 28.64
CA GLU A 426 19.34 16.18 29.31
C GLU A 426 20.21 15.34 28.33
N LEU A 427 19.59 14.64 27.37
CA LEU A 427 20.33 13.90 26.34
C LEU A 427 21.09 14.81 25.36
N GLU A 428 20.55 16.00 25.05
CA GLU A 428 21.20 16.97 24.17
C GLU A 428 22.39 17.66 24.86
N GLU A 429 22.38 17.74 26.20
CA GLU A 429 23.47 18.30 27.01
C GLU A 429 24.65 17.33 27.21
N GLY A 430 24.56 16.10 26.68
CA GLY A 430 25.67 15.13 26.63
C GLY A 430 25.81 14.26 27.88
N ASP A 431 24.83 14.26 28.78
CA ASP A 431 24.81 13.36 29.93
C ASP A 431 24.18 12.01 29.53
N GLU A 432 24.99 10.96 29.45
CA GLU A 432 24.54 9.64 29.00
C GLU A 432 23.54 9.03 30.00
N SER A 433 22.24 9.26 29.80
CA SER A 433 21.10 8.41 30.22
C SER A 433 20.94 8.06 31.71
N LYS A 434 21.87 8.46 32.59
CA LYS A 434 21.87 8.15 34.02
C LYS A 434 21.12 9.20 34.84
N GLU A 435 20.97 10.43 34.35
CA GLU A 435 20.34 11.52 35.11
C GLU A 435 18.81 11.56 35.05
N VAL A 436 18.18 10.93 34.07
CA VAL A 436 16.71 10.97 33.89
C VAL A 436 15.92 10.19 34.97
N LEU A 437 16.62 9.66 35.96
CA LEU A 437 16.11 8.77 36.99
C LEU A 437 16.03 9.44 38.37
N LYS A 438 16.58 10.64 38.53
CA LYS A 438 16.36 11.44 39.75
C LYS A 438 14.88 11.81 39.84
N ASP A 439 14.32 11.82 41.04
CA ASP A 439 12.97 12.33 41.29
C ASP A 439 12.89 13.77 40.77
N SER A 440 12.23 13.96 39.64
CA SER A 440 11.89 15.29 39.12
C SER A 440 10.68 15.85 39.87
N ASP A 441 10.48 17.16 39.82
CA ASP A 441 9.32 17.87 40.41
C ASP A 441 7.95 17.43 39.87
N GLU A 442 7.94 16.51 38.90
CA GLU A 442 6.76 15.95 38.25
C GLU A 442 6.28 14.63 38.89
N TRP A 443 7.04 14.07 39.84
CA TRP A 443 6.61 12.96 40.69
C TRP A 443 5.95 13.48 41.99
N LYS A 444 5.04 12.71 42.57
CA LYS A 444 4.36 13.09 43.82
C LYS A 444 5.20 12.65 45.02
N GLY A 445 5.64 13.62 45.84
CA GLY A 445 6.41 13.35 47.06
C GLY A 445 7.86 12.94 46.77
N ASN A 446 8.53 12.35 47.75
CA ASN A 446 9.83 11.68 47.57
C ASN A 446 9.55 10.22 47.22
N LEU A 447 9.35 9.94 45.94
CA LEU A 447 8.87 8.64 45.44
C LEU A 447 9.84 7.53 45.81
N GLU A 448 11.14 7.77 45.68
CA GLU A 448 12.16 6.78 46.00
C GLU A 448 12.16 6.40 47.50
N GLU A 449 12.08 7.40 48.38
CA GLU A 449 12.06 7.16 49.83
C GLU A 449 10.76 6.47 50.29
N GLU A 450 9.61 6.86 49.74
CA GLU A 450 8.32 6.23 50.03
C GLU A 450 8.28 4.76 49.59
N LEU A 451 8.78 4.46 48.39
CA LEU A 451 8.85 3.09 47.87
C LEU A 451 9.81 2.22 48.68
N LYS A 452 10.97 2.77 49.07
CA LYS A 452 11.92 2.06 49.92
C LYS A 452 11.30 1.65 51.26
N LYS A 453 10.63 2.59 51.94
CA LYS A 453 9.91 2.30 53.20
C LYS A 453 8.82 1.25 53.02
N HIS A 454 8.09 1.30 51.90
CA HIS A 454 7.05 0.32 51.60
C HIS A 454 7.61 -1.08 51.37
N LEU A 455 8.71 -1.22 50.61
CA LEU A 455 9.35 -2.51 50.36
C LEU A 455 9.95 -3.11 51.64
N GLU A 456 10.62 -2.30 52.46
CA GLU A 456 11.14 -2.73 53.78
C GLU A 456 10.01 -3.20 54.72
N TYR A 457 8.85 -2.52 54.69
CA TYR A 457 7.66 -2.96 55.42
C TYR A 457 7.14 -4.30 54.90
N MET A 458 7.03 -4.46 53.58
CA MET A 458 6.55 -5.69 52.96
C MET A 458 7.48 -6.88 53.25
N GLU A 459 8.79 -6.70 53.24
CA GLU A 459 9.75 -7.76 53.62
C GLU A 459 9.54 -8.25 55.06
N LYS A 460 9.29 -7.32 56.01
CA LYS A 460 9.03 -7.64 57.43
C LYS A 460 7.70 -8.35 57.67
N VAL A 461 6.64 -7.94 56.96
CA VAL A 461 5.30 -8.55 57.08
C VAL A 461 5.26 -9.93 56.42
N ASN A 462 5.97 -10.12 55.31
CA ASN A 462 5.99 -11.38 54.57
C ASN A 462 6.87 -12.47 55.23
N SER A 463 7.77 -12.11 56.14
CA SER A 463 8.53 -13.06 56.95
C SER A 463 7.70 -13.64 58.12
N SER A 464 6.51 -13.09 58.39
CA SER A 464 5.63 -13.50 59.49
C SER A 464 4.35 -14.24 59.06
N ASN A 465 3.87 -14.09 57.82
CA ASN A 465 2.72 -14.84 57.29
C ASN A 465 3.05 -15.49 55.93
N GLY A 466 2.79 -16.79 55.80
CA GLY A 466 3.04 -17.58 54.60
C GLY A 466 2.06 -17.32 53.44
N SER A 467 1.75 -16.06 53.13
CA SER A 467 0.77 -15.71 52.08
C SER A 467 1.41 -15.55 50.70
N ASP A 468 0.62 -15.90 49.68
CA ASP A 468 0.87 -15.80 48.23
C ASP A 468 0.99 -14.34 47.69
N SER A 469 1.24 -13.38 48.58
CA SER A 469 1.28 -11.93 48.34
C SER A 469 2.70 -11.35 48.38
N LYS A 470 3.73 -12.20 48.30
CA LYS A 470 5.12 -11.75 48.38
C LYS A 470 5.56 -11.12 47.06
N ILE A 471 5.95 -9.85 47.14
CA ILE A 471 6.78 -9.25 46.09
C ILE A 471 8.13 -9.96 46.18
N ALA A 472 8.54 -10.61 45.10
CA ALA A 472 9.83 -11.28 45.00
C ALA A 472 10.67 -10.58 43.92
N ILE A 473 11.79 -10.01 44.34
CA ILE A 473 12.79 -9.40 43.47
C ILE A 473 13.90 -10.43 43.25
N GLY A 474 14.37 -10.57 42.02
CA GLY A 474 15.48 -11.47 41.72
C GLY A 474 16.74 -11.07 42.52
N PRO A 475 17.54 -12.03 42.99
CA PRO A 475 18.62 -11.77 43.96
C PRO A 475 19.74 -10.86 43.42
N ILE A 476 19.84 -10.75 42.11
CA ILE A 476 20.86 -9.97 41.40
C ILE A 476 20.43 -8.52 41.14
N TYR A 477 19.16 -8.19 41.45
CA TYR A 477 18.56 -6.91 41.16
C TYR A 477 18.38 -6.09 42.43
N SER A 478 18.74 -4.82 42.34
CA SER A 478 18.39 -3.79 43.30
C SER A 478 17.15 -3.06 42.80
N PHE A 479 16.12 -2.97 43.65
CA PHE A 479 14.90 -2.28 43.27
C PHE A 479 15.16 -0.81 42.93
N THR A 480 15.94 -0.10 43.73
CA THR A 480 16.13 1.35 43.56
C THR A 480 17.02 1.69 42.38
N THR A 481 18.07 0.91 42.12
CA THR A 481 19.06 1.24 41.09
C THR A 481 18.79 0.57 39.74
N ASP A 482 18.18 -0.61 39.72
CA ASP A 482 17.91 -1.34 38.47
C ASP A 482 16.44 -1.22 38.04
N ILE A 483 15.50 -1.51 38.94
CA ILE A 483 14.07 -1.71 38.58
C ILE A 483 13.29 -0.40 38.55
N LEU A 484 13.41 0.43 39.59
CA LEU A 484 12.68 1.69 39.76
C LEU A 484 12.87 2.63 38.57
N PRO A 485 14.08 2.78 38.00
CA PRO A 485 14.28 3.52 36.76
C PRO A 485 13.36 3.10 35.60
N VAL A 486 13.31 1.79 35.36
CA VAL A 486 12.50 1.21 34.28
C VAL A 486 11.01 1.34 34.62
N PHE A 487 10.64 1.21 35.89
CA PHE A 487 9.26 1.41 36.36
C PHE A 487 8.78 2.85 36.21
N LYS A 488 9.65 3.84 36.44
CA LYS A 488 9.35 5.25 36.17
C LYS A 488 9.04 5.47 34.69
N MET A 489 9.86 4.93 33.79
CA MET A 489 9.61 4.99 32.35
C MET A 489 8.31 4.28 31.95
N HIS A 490 8.08 3.09 32.49
CA HIS A 490 6.84 2.33 32.27
C HIS A 490 5.61 3.13 32.69
N LYS A 491 5.65 3.79 33.85
CA LYS A 491 4.55 4.61 34.35
C LYS A 491 4.26 5.78 33.42
N VAL A 492 5.29 6.48 32.93
CA VAL A 492 5.13 7.58 31.97
C VAL A 492 4.44 7.07 30.71
N LEU A 493 4.90 5.96 30.13
CA LEU A 493 4.31 5.36 28.93
C LEU A 493 2.85 4.92 29.15
N LYS A 494 2.53 4.35 30.32
CA LYS A 494 1.15 3.98 30.68
C LYS A 494 0.22 5.19 30.73
N GLU A 495 0.67 6.32 31.30
CA GLU A 495 -0.15 7.54 31.31
C GLU A 495 -0.25 8.18 29.92
N ILE A 496 0.80 8.11 29.10
CA ILE A 496 0.72 8.49 27.68
C ILE A 496 -0.34 7.66 26.96
N ARG A 497 -0.36 6.34 27.13
CA ARG A 497 -1.40 5.47 26.57
C ARG A 497 -2.80 5.97 26.96
N ASN A 498 -3.01 6.29 28.24
CA ASN A 498 -4.28 6.83 28.72
C ASN A 498 -4.64 8.17 28.05
N ILE A 499 -3.67 9.08 27.88
CA ILE A 499 -3.87 10.36 27.17
C ILE A 499 -4.30 10.12 25.72
N PHE A 500 -3.69 9.16 25.03
CA PHE A 500 -4.09 8.77 23.67
C PHE A 500 -5.52 8.23 23.65
N SER A 501 -5.87 7.30 24.55
CA SER A 501 -7.21 6.70 24.63
C SER A 501 -8.32 7.69 24.98
N HIS A 502 -8.05 8.69 25.82
CA HIS A 502 -9.03 9.71 26.21
C HIS A 502 -9.07 10.94 25.29
N GLY A 503 -8.28 10.95 24.21
CA GLY A 503 -8.33 12.04 23.23
C GLY A 503 -7.79 13.39 23.72
N LYS A 504 -6.98 13.43 24.78
CA LYS A 504 -6.43 14.68 25.36
C LYS A 504 -5.26 15.21 24.53
N VAL A 505 -5.55 15.81 23.37
CA VAL A 505 -4.57 16.18 22.34
C VAL A 505 -3.51 17.14 22.87
N GLU A 506 -3.91 18.13 23.66
CA GLU A 506 -3.05 19.18 24.23
C GLU A 506 -1.94 18.67 25.16
N ASN A 507 -2.08 17.43 25.65
CA ASN A 507 -1.14 16.79 26.55
C ASN A 507 -0.29 15.69 25.86
N ARG A 508 -0.43 15.52 24.55
CA ARG A 508 0.32 14.50 23.80
C ARG A 508 1.77 14.95 23.57
N PRO A 509 2.76 14.07 23.76
CA PRO A 509 4.14 14.36 23.43
C PRO A 509 4.35 14.41 21.92
N ASN A 510 5.41 15.08 21.50
CA ASN A 510 5.89 15.00 20.12
C ASN A 510 6.20 13.53 19.77
N ILE A 511 5.69 13.06 18.61
CA ILE A 511 5.80 11.65 18.20
C ILE A 511 7.26 11.19 18.09
N THR A 512 8.15 12.04 17.56
CA THR A 512 9.58 11.71 17.44
C THR A 512 10.25 11.53 18.81
N LYS A 513 9.84 12.34 19.80
CA LYS A 513 10.32 12.20 21.19
C LYS A 513 9.75 10.95 21.85
N LEU A 514 8.45 10.68 21.66
CA LEU A 514 7.82 9.45 22.15
C LEU A 514 8.50 8.19 21.59
N ASP A 515 8.76 8.14 20.29
CA ASP A 515 9.46 7.04 19.63
C ASP A 515 10.81 6.75 20.30
N LYS A 516 11.65 7.80 20.43
CA LYS A 516 12.95 7.70 21.08
C LYS A 516 12.84 7.29 22.56
N TYR A 517 11.84 7.79 23.29
CA TYR A 517 11.63 7.43 24.69
C TYR A 517 11.21 5.96 24.85
N MET A 518 10.32 5.46 23.97
CA MET A 518 9.95 4.04 23.94
C MET A 518 11.16 3.16 23.61
N ARG A 519 12.03 3.56 22.67
CA ARG A 519 13.26 2.84 22.36
C ARG A 519 14.25 2.83 23.53
N ALA A 520 14.39 3.94 24.24
CA ALA A 520 15.20 4.01 25.46
C ALA A 520 14.67 3.07 26.54
N TYR A 521 13.34 3.01 26.71
CA TYR A 521 12.69 2.08 27.62
C TYR A 521 12.95 0.62 27.25
N LEU A 522 12.79 0.24 25.97
CA LEU A 522 13.11 -1.12 25.50
C LEU A 522 14.59 -1.48 25.68
N LYS A 523 15.50 -0.52 25.48
CA LYS A 523 16.94 -0.71 25.75
C LYS A 523 17.19 -0.97 27.24
N ALA A 524 16.56 -0.19 28.13
CA ALA A 524 16.70 -0.39 29.58
C ALA A 524 16.18 -1.77 30.03
N LEU A 525 15.06 -2.23 29.44
CA LEU A 525 14.54 -3.58 29.67
C LEU A 525 15.49 -4.69 29.22
N ARG A 526 16.10 -4.54 28.03
CA ARG A 526 17.10 -5.49 27.54
C ARG A 526 18.30 -5.57 28.47
N ASN A 527 18.79 -4.42 28.96
CA ASN A 527 19.89 -4.37 29.92
C ASN A 527 19.55 -5.14 31.23
N LEU A 528 18.31 -5.06 31.72
CA LEU A 528 17.88 -5.84 32.88
C LEU A 528 17.98 -7.35 32.61
N VAL A 529 17.56 -7.80 31.43
CA VAL A 529 17.64 -9.22 31.05
C VAL A 529 19.10 -9.65 30.86
N GLU A 530 19.94 -8.84 30.22
CA GLU A 530 21.35 -9.13 30.01
C GLU A 530 22.11 -9.26 31.33
N LYS A 531 21.80 -8.43 32.34
CA LYS A 531 22.35 -8.56 33.70
C LYS A 531 22.16 -9.96 34.27
N SER A 532 21.01 -10.60 34.03
CA SER A 532 20.76 -11.99 34.47
C SER A 532 21.53 -13.07 33.74
N LYS A 533 22.04 -12.77 32.53
CA LYS A 533 22.81 -13.71 31.72
C LYS A 533 24.29 -13.67 32.07
N VAL A 534 24.83 -12.50 32.44
CA VAL A 534 26.25 -12.32 32.78
C VAL A 534 26.64 -13.02 34.09
N GLU A 535 25.73 -13.09 35.09
CA GLU A 535 26.02 -13.74 36.38
C GLU A 535 25.73 -15.27 36.40
N LYS A 536 25.26 -15.85 35.28
CA LYS A 536 25.08 -17.31 35.13
C LYS A 536 26.32 -18.02 34.57
N PHE A 537 27.35 -17.28 34.20
CA PHE A 537 28.69 -17.74 33.84
C PHE A 537 29.68 -17.30 34.91
#